data_AF-A0A9D9C9C0-F1
#
_entry.id   AF-A0A9D9C9C0-F1
#
_cell.length_a   1.000
_cell.length_b   1.000
_cell.length_c   1.000
_cell.angle_alpha   90.00
_cell.angle_beta   90.00
_cell.angle_gamma   90.00
#
_symmetry.space_group_name_H-M   'P 1'
#
loop_
_entity.id
_entity.type
_entity.pdbx_description
1 polymer ?
#
loop_
_entity_poly.entity_id
_entity_poly.type
_entity_poly.pdbx_seq_one_letter_code
_entity_poly.pdbx_strand_id
1 'polypeptide(L)'
;NLPVYEATVEGSKKYIIPLYGAGLWGPIWGYVSLEGDANTIFAASFSHKGETPGLGAEITTSNFQTPFTGKKIFRDGQLRSIAVMKAGVKSETQDQVDAISGGTITSKGVEAMLYDCLSVYEAFLKTIKED
;
A
#
# COMPACT_ATOMS: atom_id res chain seq x y z
N ASN A 1 9.00 -17.03 -8.63
CA ASN A 1 8.85 -16.89 -7.16
C ASN A 1 8.81 -15.44 -6.79
N LEU A 2 7.79 -15.04 -6.04
CA LEU A 2 7.65 -13.70 -5.49
C LEU A 2 8.04 -13.73 -4.01
N PRO A 3 8.88 -12.82 -3.53
CA PRO A 3 9.32 -12.82 -2.14
C PRO A 3 8.21 -12.33 -1.20
N VAL A 4 8.06 -13.02 -0.07
CA VAL A 4 7.34 -12.54 1.11
C VAL A 4 8.31 -12.66 2.28
N TYR A 5 8.42 -11.61 3.09
CA TYR A 5 9.18 -11.68 4.34
C TYR A 5 8.21 -11.82 5.50
N GLU A 6 8.51 -12.73 6.43
CA GLU A 6 7.76 -12.89 7.66
C GLU A 6 8.54 -12.28 8.83
N ALA A 7 7.85 -11.55 9.69
CA ALA A 7 8.40 -10.98 10.92
C ALA A 7 7.50 -11.29 12.11
N THR A 8 8.08 -11.50 13.28
CA THR A 8 7.35 -11.58 14.55
C THR A 8 7.59 -10.29 15.33
N VAL A 9 6.55 -9.49 15.51
CA VAL A 9 6.58 -8.23 16.25
C VAL A 9 5.65 -8.38 17.44
N GLU A 10 6.20 -8.24 18.65
CA GLU A 10 5.43 -8.38 19.90
C GLU A 10 4.62 -9.70 19.98
N GLY A 11 5.21 -10.79 19.48
CA GLY A 11 4.56 -12.10 19.44
C GLY A 11 3.54 -12.30 18.31
N SER A 12 3.27 -11.28 17.50
CA SER A 12 2.34 -11.35 16.36
C SER A 12 3.09 -11.44 15.02
N LYS A 13 2.69 -12.39 14.17
CA LYS A 13 3.25 -12.54 12.82
C LYS A 13 2.80 -11.37 11.93
N LYS A 14 3.70 -10.90 11.06
CA LYS A 14 3.47 -9.90 10.02
C LYS A 14 3.97 -10.43 8.68
N TYR A 15 3.26 -10.12 7.60
CA TYR A 15 3.64 -10.47 6.23
C TYR A 15 4.06 -9.22 5.47
N ILE A 16 5.30 -9.15 5.01
CA ILE A 16 5.88 -7.98 4.37
C ILE A 16 6.05 -8.27 2.87
N ILE A 17 5.42 -7.43 2.06
CA ILE A 17 5.33 -7.56 0.61
C ILE A 17 6.08 -6.40 -0.03
N PRO A 18 7.09 -6.66 -0.89
CA PRO A 18 7.73 -5.60 -1.65
C PRO A 18 6.80 -5.08 -2.74
N LEU A 19 6.90 -3.77 -2.96
CA LEU A 19 6.12 -3.02 -3.93
C LEU A 19 7.05 -2.37 -4.94
N TYR A 20 6.63 -2.35 -6.20
CA TYR A 20 7.34 -1.65 -7.27
C TYR A 20 6.35 -1.13 -8.32
N GLY A 21 6.54 0.09 -8.76
CA GLY A 21 5.65 0.74 -9.72
C GLY A 21 6.26 1.99 -10.35
N ALA A 22 5.40 2.79 -10.99
CA ALA A 22 5.80 4.00 -11.70
C ALA A 22 5.12 5.24 -11.11
N GLY A 23 5.92 6.25 -10.78
CA GLY A 23 5.48 7.61 -10.47
C GLY A 23 5.47 8.50 -11.72
N LEU A 24 5.55 9.82 -11.53
CA LEU A 24 5.57 10.78 -12.64
C LEU A 24 6.91 10.77 -13.38
N TRP A 25 8.02 10.85 -12.64
CA TRP A 25 9.37 11.02 -13.19
C TRP A 25 10.20 9.74 -13.22
N GLY A 26 9.71 8.67 -12.59
CA GLY A 26 10.39 7.39 -12.63
C GLY A 26 9.85 6.37 -11.64
N PRO A 27 10.66 5.34 -11.33
CA PRO A 27 10.25 4.27 -10.44
C PRO A 27 9.90 4.78 -9.04
N ILE A 28 8.85 4.19 -8.49
CA ILE A 28 8.49 4.22 -7.08
C ILE A 28 8.51 2.78 -6.56
N TRP A 29 8.81 2.60 -5.28
CA TRP A 29 8.87 1.29 -4.65
C TRP A 29 8.59 1.40 -3.16
N GLY A 30 8.51 0.26 -2.49
CA GLY A 30 8.25 0.26 -1.07
C GLY A 30 8.00 -1.11 -0.51
N TYR A 31 7.41 -1.12 0.67
CA TYR A 31 6.91 -2.32 1.32
C TYR A 31 5.56 -2.02 1.95
N VAL A 32 4.64 -2.96 1.87
CA VAL A 32 3.46 -3.00 2.73
C VAL A 32 3.56 -4.22 3.64
N SER A 33 3.34 -4.01 4.92
CA SER A 33 3.27 -5.07 5.91
C SER A 33 1.84 -5.27 6.36
N LEU A 34 1.41 -6.52 6.39
CA LEU A 34 0.09 -6.94 6.83
C LEU A 34 0.19 -7.58 8.21
N GLU A 35 -0.86 -7.40 8.99
CA GLU A 35 -1.14 -8.14 10.21
C GLU A 35 -1.22 -9.66 9.94
N GLY A 36 -1.26 -10.45 11.01
CA GLY A 36 -1.38 -11.90 10.94
C GLY A 36 -2.65 -12.37 10.20
N ASP A 37 -3.66 -11.50 10.07
CA ASP A 37 -4.91 -11.74 9.32
C ASP A 37 -4.79 -11.60 7.80
N ALA A 38 -3.56 -11.33 7.29
CA ALA A 38 -3.23 -11.12 5.89
C ALA A 38 -4.15 -10.11 5.16
N ASN A 39 -4.69 -9.13 5.89
CA ASN A 39 -5.65 -8.17 5.37
C ASN A 39 -5.44 -6.76 5.90
N THR A 40 -5.27 -6.62 7.21
CA THR A 40 -5.10 -5.32 7.87
C THR A 40 -3.65 -4.87 7.71
N ILE A 41 -3.42 -3.65 7.22
CA ILE A 41 -2.07 -3.09 7.07
C ILE A 41 -1.52 -2.75 8.46
N PHE A 42 -0.37 -3.33 8.79
CA PHE A 42 0.41 -2.95 9.97
C PHE A 42 1.16 -1.63 9.71
N ALA A 43 1.88 -1.55 8.60
CA ALA A 43 2.59 -0.35 8.16
C ALA A 43 2.85 -0.38 6.65
N ALA A 44 2.99 0.79 6.05
CA ALA A 44 3.44 0.96 4.67
C ALA A 44 4.62 1.92 4.61
N SER A 45 5.55 1.67 3.69
CA SER A 45 6.66 2.58 3.41
C SER A 45 6.89 2.69 1.91
N PHE A 46 7.11 3.91 1.44
CA PHE A 46 7.30 4.20 0.02
C PHE A 46 8.56 5.02 -0.22
N SER A 47 9.10 4.88 -1.41
CA SER A 47 10.31 5.51 -1.89
C SER A 47 10.23 5.73 -3.40
N HIS A 48 11.11 6.58 -3.91
CA HIS A 48 11.13 6.93 -5.32
C HIS A 48 12.54 7.25 -5.81
N LYS A 49 12.73 7.18 -7.13
CA LYS A 49 14.01 7.53 -7.75
C LYS A 49 14.25 9.04 -7.78
N GLY A 50 13.20 9.83 -8.00
CA GLY A 50 13.36 11.27 -8.26
C GLY A 50 12.07 12.05 -8.46
N GLU A 51 10.99 11.70 -7.74
CA GLU A 51 9.82 12.55 -7.70
C GLU A 51 10.17 13.93 -7.13
N THR A 52 9.38 14.95 -7.46
CA THR A 52 9.69 16.34 -7.11
C THR A 52 9.44 16.62 -5.61
N PRO A 53 10.44 17.17 -4.86
CA PRO A 53 10.27 17.63 -3.48
C PRO A 53 9.07 18.57 -3.30
N GLY A 54 8.29 18.39 -2.23
CA GLY A 54 7.07 19.19 -1.98
C GLY A 54 5.86 18.81 -2.84
N LEU A 55 6.00 17.84 -3.76
CA LEU A 55 4.94 17.27 -4.58
C LEU A 55 4.97 15.74 -4.46
N GLY A 56 5.26 15.00 -5.53
CA GLY A 56 5.29 13.54 -5.51
C GLY A 56 6.27 12.93 -4.50
N ALA A 57 7.36 13.63 -4.15
CA ALA A 57 8.33 13.10 -3.18
C ALA A 57 7.76 12.92 -1.77
N GLU A 58 6.63 13.58 -1.46
CA GLU A 58 6.00 13.51 -0.15
C GLU A 58 5.47 12.10 0.18
N ILE A 59 5.45 11.16 -0.78
CA ILE A 59 5.14 9.74 -0.51
C ILE A 59 6.10 9.10 0.50
N THR A 60 7.29 9.67 0.66
CA THR A 60 8.32 9.22 1.60
C THR A 60 8.08 9.66 3.04
N THR A 61 7.14 10.58 3.26
CA THR A 61 6.90 11.20 4.57
C THR A 61 5.95 10.39 5.43
N SER A 62 6.08 10.52 6.75
CA SER A 62 5.15 9.91 7.71
C SER A 62 3.71 10.41 7.54
N ASN A 63 3.52 11.65 7.09
CA ASN A 63 2.20 12.21 6.84
C ASN A 63 1.45 11.43 5.75
N PHE A 64 2.15 10.89 4.76
CA PHE A 64 1.56 10.06 3.72
C PHE A 64 1.54 8.57 4.12
N GLN A 65 2.56 8.07 4.80
CA GLN A 65 2.71 6.63 5.11
C GLN A 65 1.86 6.14 6.29
N THR A 66 1.82 6.90 7.40
CA THR A 66 1.11 6.50 8.62
C THR A 66 -0.39 6.25 8.42
N PRO A 67 -1.12 7.03 7.60
CA PRO A 67 -2.56 6.80 7.35
C PRO A 67 -2.93 5.42 6.78
N PHE A 68 -1.98 4.68 6.22
CA PHE A 68 -2.22 3.31 5.72
C PHE A 68 -2.40 2.30 6.85
N THR A 69 -1.84 2.54 8.04
CA THR A 69 -1.98 1.63 9.18
C THR A 69 -3.45 1.43 9.56
N GLY A 70 -3.83 0.17 9.74
CA GLY A 70 -5.19 -0.25 10.07
C GLY A 70 -6.15 -0.33 8.87
N LYS A 71 -5.74 0.06 7.65
CA LYS A 71 -6.57 -0.12 6.45
C LYS A 71 -6.59 -1.58 6.00
N LYS A 72 -7.67 -2.00 5.34
CA LYS A 72 -7.85 -3.37 4.86
C LYS A 72 -7.77 -3.45 3.34
N ILE A 73 -6.99 -4.41 2.85
CA ILE A 73 -6.80 -4.62 1.40
C ILE A 73 -7.90 -5.50 0.78
N PHE A 74 -8.64 -6.26 1.59
CA PHE A 74 -9.82 -7.03 1.18
C PHE A 74 -11.11 -6.41 1.74
N ARG A 75 -12.14 -6.34 0.88
CA ARG A 75 -13.53 -5.98 1.23
C ARG A 75 -14.47 -6.98 0.55
N ASP A 76 -15.45 -7.48 1.28
CA ASP A 76 -16.44 -8.45 0.78
C ASP A 76 -15.81 -9.68 0.10
N GLY A 77 -14.69 -10.16 0.65
CA GLY A 77 -13.94 -11.31 0.13
C GLY A 77 -13.13 -11.04 -1.14
N GLN A 78 -13.14 -9.81 -1.65
CA GLN A 78 -12.43 -9.41 -2.87
C GLN A 78 -11.23 -8.53 -2.53
N LEU A 79 -10.11 -8.72 -3.22
CA LEU A 79 -8.98 -7.81 -3.13
C LEU A 79 -9.37 -6.47 -3.75
N ARG A 80 -9.44 -5.44 -2.92
CA ARG A 80 -9.76 -4.07 -3.33
C ARG A 80 -8.56 -3.14 -3.22
N SER A 81 -7.50 -3.52 -2.49
CA SER A 81 -6.35 -2.65 -2.20
C SER A 81 -6.78 -1.36 -1.48
N ILE A 82 -5.89 -0.36 -1.42
CA ILE A 82 -6.12 0.95 -0.81
C ILE A 82 -6.18 2.02 -1.90
N ALA A 83 -7.23 2.84 -1.88
CA ALA A 83 -7.36 4.01 -2.75
C ALA A 83 -6.48 5.16 -2.28
N VAL A 84 -5.93 5.95 -3.20
CA VAL A 84 -5.17 7.17 -2.91
C VAL A 84 -5.88 8.35 -3.56
N MET A 85 -6.81 8.95 -2.82
CA MET A 85 -7.80 9.87 -3.38
C MET A 85 -7.59 11.30 -2.91
N LYS A 86 -8.04 12.29 -3.70
CA LYS A 86 -8.00 13.70 -3.28
C LYS A 86 -8.67 13.87 -1.90
N ALA A 87 -7.99 14.60 -1.00
CA ALA A 87 -8.51 14.87 0.34
C ALA A 87 -9.96 15.37 0.31
N GLY A 88 -10.79 14.79 1.17
CA GLY A 88 -12.23 15.08 1.28
C GLY A 88 -13.13 14.29 0.32
N VAL A 89 -12.58 13.57 -0.66
CA VAL A 89 -13.34 12.61 -1.49
C VAL A 89 -13.35 11.26 -0.78
N LYS A 90 -14.50 10.58 -0.72
CA LYS A 90 -14.62 9.25 -0.11
C LYS A 90 -14.86 8.15 -1.16
N SER A 91 -14.20 7.02 -0.99
CA SER A 91 -14.47 5.76 -1.68
C SER A 91 -15.60 5.03 -0.98
N GLU A 92 -16.48 4.44 -1.78
CA GLU A 92 -17.57 3.58 -1.28
C GLU A 92 -17.15 2.11 -1.19
N THR A 93 -16.05 1.73 -1.86
CA THR A 93 -15.71 0.32 -2.11
C THR A 93 -14.34 -0.10 -1.57
N GLN A 94 -13.51 0.87 -1.17
CA GLN A 94 -12.14 0.67 -0.71
C GLN A 94 -11.90 1.43 0.59
N ASP A 95 -10.97 0.94 1.40
CA ASP A 95 -10.27 1.83 2.30
C ASP A 95 -9.41 2.81 1.51
N GLN A 96 -9.21 4.00 2.06
CA GLN A 96 -8.49 5.05 1.37
C GLN A 96 -7.53 5.81 2.27
N VAL A 97 -6.59 6.48 1.62
CA VAL A 97 -5.78 7.55 2.18
C VAL A 97 -5.86 8.79 1.29
N ASP A 98 -5.44 9.92 1.83
CA ASP A 98 -5.39 11.16 1.07
C ASP A 98 -4.18 11.18 0.11
N ALA A 99 -4.44 11.63 -1.11
CA ALA A 99 -3.46 11.91 -2.13
C ALA A 99 -2.66 13.18 -1.79
N ILE A 100 -1.44 13.26 -2.33
CA ILE A 100 -0.60 14.44 -2.14
C ILE A 100 -1.11 15.59 -3.02
N SER A 101 -1.33 16.74 -2.40
CA SER A 101 -1.69 17.96 -3.13
C SER A 101 -0.59 18.33 -4.13
N GLY A 102 -0.97 18.51 -5.41
CA GLY A 102 -0.02 18.75 -6.49
C GLY A 102 0.80 17.52 -6.95
N GLY A 103 0.69 16.38 -6.24
CA GLY A 103 1.36 15.12 -6.54
C GLY A 103 0.45 14.05 -7.16
N THR A 104 -0.61 14.45 -7.89
CA THR A 104 -1.68 13.53 -8.31
C THR A 104 -1.20 12.34 -9.13
N ILE A 105 -0.24 12.52 -10.04
CA ILE A 105 0.27 11.41 -10.88
C ILE A 105 1.04 10.41 -10.01
N THR A 106 1.88 10.89 -9.10
CA THR A 106 2.60 10.03 -8.14
C THR A 106 1.64 9.30 -7.21
N SER A 107 0.60 9.97 -6.70
CA SER A 107 -0.43 9.37 -5.85
C SER A 107 -1.19 8.24 -6.57
N LYS A 108 -1.58 8.46 -7.84
CA LYS A 108 -2.15 7.40 -8.68
C LYS A 108 -1.16 6.26 -8.94
N GLY A 109 0.13 6.59 -9.09
CA GLY A 109 1.20 5.60 -9.19
C GLY A 109 1.27 4.70 -7.96
N VAL A 110 1.15 5.27 -6.74
CA VAL A 110 1.11 4.48 -5.50
C VAL A 110 -0.13 3.59 -5.43
N GLU A 111 -1.31 4.12 -5.79
CA GLU A 111 -2.55 3.33 -5.83
C GLU A 111 -2.42 2.12 -6.78
N ALA A 112 -1.95 2.36 -8.00
CA ALA A 112 -1.71 1.32 -8.99
C ALA A 112 -0.66 0.31 -8.51
N MET A 113 0.48 0.79 -7.99
CA MET A 113 1.55 -0.05 -7.45
C MET A 113 1.04 -1.00 -6.37
N LEU A 114 0.23 -0.50 -5.44
CA LEU A 114 -0.37 -1.32 -4.39
C LEU A 114 -1.29 -2.39 -4.97
N TYR A 115 -2.23 -1.99 -5.83
CA TYR A 115 -3.18 -2.93 -6.44
C TYR A 115 -2.48 -3.99 -7.29
N ASP A 116 -1.59 -3.58 -8.19
CA ASP A 116 -0.91 -4.48 -9.11
C ASP A 116 -0.04 -5.48 -8.36
N CYS A 117 0.76 -5.02 -7.38
CA CYS A 117 1.60 -5.91 -6.58
C CYS A 117 0.75 -6.87 -5.76
N LEU A 118 -0.21 -6.38 -4.97
CA LEU A 118 -1.05 -7.22 -4.10
C LEU A 118 -1.87 -8.23 -4.89
N SER A 119 -2.31 -7.91 -6.10
CA SER A 119 -3.05 -8.82 -6.97
C SER A 119 -2.25 -10.08 -7.30
N VAL A 120 -0.93 -9.97 -7.45
CA VAL A 120 -0.09 -11.15 -7.70
C VAL A 120 0.10 -12.02 -6.45
N TYR A 121 -0.10 -11.46 -5.25
CA TYR A 121 -0.08 -12.22 -3.99
C TYR A 121 -1.48 -12.69 -3.56
N GLU A 122 -2.55 -12.35 -4.27
CA GLU A 122 -3.93 -12.59 -3.80
C GLU A 122 -4.18 -14.05 -3.42
N ALA A 123 -3.74 -15.00 -4.25
CA ALA A 123 -3.91 -16.43 -3.99
C ALA A 123 -3.24 -16.86 -2.68
N PHE A 124 -2.00 -16.42 -2.45
CA PHE A 124 -1.25 -16.69 -1.22
C PHE A 124 -1.89 -16.02 0.01
N LEU A 125 -2.35 -14.78 -0.13
CA LEU A 125 -3.00 -14.08 0.97
C LEU A 125 -4.31 -14.77 1.38
N LYS A 126 -5.09 -15.28 0.41
CA LYS A 126 -6.31 -16.04 0.70
C LYS A 126 -6.04 -17.33 1.47
N THR A 127 -4.93 -18.04 1.20
CA THR A 127 -4.61 -19.25 1.98
C THR A 127 -4.36 -18.95 3.45
N ILE A 128 -3.79 -17.77 3.77
CA ILE A 128 -3.57 -17.36 5.17
C ILE A 128 -4.89 -16.94 5.83
N LYS A 129 -5.80 -16.30 5.09
CA LYS A 129 -7.08 -15.81 5.63
C LYS A 129 -8.06 -16.92 6.01
N GLU A 130 -7.87 -18.11 5.47
CA GLU A 130 -8.70 -19.29 5.73
C GLU A 130 -8.24 -20.08 6.97
N ASP A 131 -7.06 -19.75 7.53
CA ASP A 131 -6.51 -20.27 8.78
C ASP A 131 -6.93 -19.42 10.00
#